data_AF-A0A838YI74-F1
#
_entry.id   AF-A0A838YI74-F1
#
_cell.length_a   1.000
_cell.length_b   1.000
_cell.length_c   1.000
_cell.angle_alpha   90.00
_cell.angle_beta   90.00
_cell.angle_gamma   90.00
#
_symmetry.space_group_name_H-M   'P 1'
#
loop_
_entity.id
_entity.type
_entity.pdbx_description
1 polymer ?
#
loop_
_entity_poly.entity_id
_entity_poly.type
_entity_poly.pdbx_seq_one_letter_code
_entity_poly.pdbx_strand_id
1 'polypeptide(L)'
;MEIDVIGIRLGIAILIDCKHWKRYSISSLTTVVKKQIERTKHYVAKTPGAISVPVIVTLYQDKVDFIDSVPIVPIFQFSSFIDEFYGNIDQMKTIETN
;
A
#
# COMPACT_ATOMS: atom_id res chain seq x y z
N MET A 1 -4.03 9.02 -13.49
CA MET A 1 -3.71 8.05 -12.42
C MET A 1 -2.21 8.05 -12.27
N GLU A 2 -1.72 8.21 -11.05
CA GLU A 2 -0.30 8.20 -10.72
C GLU A 2 -0.11 7.26 -9.53
N ILE A 3 0.87 6.37 -9.64
CA ILE A 3 1.34 5.46 -8.60
C ILE A 3 2.86 5.64 -8.58
N ASP A 4 3.43 5.92 -7.42
CA ASP A 4 4.84 6.32 -7.32
C ASP A 4 5.77 5.15 -7.64
N VAL A 5 5.47 3.98 -7.08
CA VAL A 5 6.25 2.75 -7.28
C VAL A 5 5.31 1.55 -7.38
N ILE A 6 5.64 0.63 -8.29
CA ILE A 6 4.99 -0.68 -8.38
C ILE A 6 6.09 -1.75 -8.27
N GLY A 7 5.95 -2.64 -7.29
CA GLY A 7 6.77 -3.85 -7.19
C GLY A 7 5.93 -5.07 -7.55
N ILE A 8 6.44 -5.97 -8.38
CA ILE A 8 5.70 -7.18 -8.78
C ILE A 8 6.57 -8.40 -8.53
N ARG A 9 6.03 -9.37 -7.77
CA ARG A 9 6.71 -10.64 -7.51
C ARG A 9 5.67 -11.73 -7.19
N LEU A 10 5.89 -12.95 -7.69
CA LEU A 10 5.01 -14.10 -7.50
C LEU A 10 3.52 -13.82 -7.85
N GLY A 11 3.28 -13.03 -8.90
CA GLY A 11 1.93 -12.70 -9.36
C GLY A 11 1.19 -11.64 -8.53
N ILE A 12 1.82 -11.10 -7.48
CA ILE A 12 1.25 -10.04 -6.64
C ILE A 12 1.96 -8.72 -6.92
N ALA A 13 1.18 -7.66 -7.13
CA ALA A 13 1.65 -6.30 -7.29
C ALA A 13 1.49 -5.51 -5.99
N ILE A 14 2.56 -4.90 -5.51
CA ILE A 14 2.55 -3.93 -4.41
C ILE A 14 2.54 -2.54 -5.01
N LEU A 15 1.48 -1.78 -4.79
CA LEU A 15 1.30 -0.42 -5.31
C LEU A 15 1.55 0.60 -4.21
N ILE A 16 2.65 1.34 -4.33
CA ILE A 16 3.17 2.19 -3.27
C ILE A 16 2.89 3.67 -3.56
N ASP A 17 2.38 4.37 -2.55
CA ASP A 17 2.34 5.84 -2.50
C ASP A 17 3.31 6.33 -1.42
N CYS A 18 4.28 7.16 -1.80
CA CYS A 18 5.37 7.63 -0.96
C CYS A 18 5.04 9.01 -0.37
N LYS A 19 5.04 9.12 0.96
CA LYS A 19 4.58 10.32 1.68
C LYS A 19 5.64 10.89 2.63
N HIS A 20 5.80 12.21 2.55
CA HIS A 20 6.76 12.97 3.35
C HIS A 20 6.06 13.89 4.36
N TRP A 21 5.26 13.35 5.28
CA TRP A 21 4.49 14.17 6.23
C TRP A 21 5.08 14.18 7.63
N LYS A 22 5.55 15.34 8.08
CA LYS A 22 6.07 15.51 9.45
C LYS A 22 4.97 15.49 10.51
N ARG A 23 3.74 15.83 10.14
CA ARG A 23 2.54 15.81 10.98
C ARG A 23 1.35 15.39 10.13
N TYR A 24 0.47 14.55 10.67
CA TYR A 24 -0.77 14.15 10.03
C TYR A 24 -1.86 13.95 11.09
N SER A 25 -3.12 14.12 10.70
CA SER A 25 -4.27 13.65 11.47
C SER A 25 -4.71 12.27 10.97
N ILE A 26 -5.42 11.52 11.82
CA ILE A 26 -6.04 10.25 11.42
C ILE A 26 -6.95 10.47 10.18
N SER A 27 -7.75 11.53 10.16
CA SER A 27 -8.63 11.85 9.02
C SER A 27 -7.87 12.10 7.71
N SER A 28 -6.69 12.74 7.78
CA SER A 28 -5.84 12.97 6.62
C SER A 28 -5.22 11.67 6.10
N LEU A 29 -4.77 10.78 7.00
CA LEU A 29 -4.29 9.45 6.62
C LEU A 29 -5.40 8.62 5.98
N THR A 30 -6.58 8.56 6.59
CA THR A 30 -7.73 7.83 6.03
C THR A 30 -8.06 8.30 4.63
N THR A 31 -8.01 9.61 4.38
CA THR A 31 -8.22 10.18 3.04
C THR A 31 -7.18 9.68 2.05
N VAL A 32 -5.92 9.58 2.45
CA VAL A 32 -4.85 9.12 1.57
C VAL A 32 -4.97 7.63 1.29
N VAL A 33 -5.24 6.77 2.30
CA VAL A 33 -5.38 5.34 2.02
C VAL A 33 -6.60 5.08 1.12
N LYS A 34 -7.70 5.81 1.30
CA LYS A 34 -8.86 5.73 0.39
C LYS A 34 -8.49 6.08 -1.04
N LYS A 35 -7.73 7.16 -1.25
CA LYS A 35 -7.24 7.52 -2.59
C LYS A 35 -6.32 6.45 -3.18
N GLN A 36 -5.47 5.82 -2.36
CA GLN A 36 -4.59 4.75 -2.83
C GLN A 36 -5.34 3.46 -3.17
N ILE A 37 -6.40 3.13 -2.42
CA ILE A 37 -7.32 2.04 -2.76
C ILE A 37 -7.95 2.30 -4.13
N GLU A 38 -8.46 3.51 -4.38
CA GLU A 38 -9.09 3.84 -5.68
C GLU A 38 -8.09 3.77 -6.85
N ARG A 39 -6.85 4.21 -6.65
CA ARG A 39 -5.80 4.05 -7.68
C ARG A 39 -5.48 2.58 -7.94
N THR A 40 -5.44 1.76 -6.89
CA THR A 40 -5.17 0.32 -7.00
C THR A 40 -6.30 -0.39 -7.75
N LYS A 41 -7.56 -0.04 -7.48
CA LYS A 41 -8.71 -0.53 -8.28
C LYS A 41 -8.57 -0.17 -9.76
N HIS A 42 -8.17 1.07 -10.06
CA HIS A 42 -7.97 1.51 -11.45
C HIS A 42 -6.81 0.79 -12.15
N TYR A 43 -5.74 0.46 -11.42
CA TYR A 43 -4.63 -0.36 -11.93
C TYR A 43 -5.10 -1.78 -12.26
N VAL A 44 -5.81 -2.42 -11.33
CA VAL A 44 -6.33 -3.78 -11.48
C VAL A 44 -7.34 -3.87 -12.63
N ALA A 45 -8.23 -2.89 -12.79
CA ALA A 45 -9.18 -2.84 -13.91
C ALA A 45 -8.49 -2.77 -15.29
N LYS A 46 -7.25 -2.27 -15.35
CA LYS A 46 -6.44 -2.21 -16.58
C LYS A 46 -5.48 -3.38 -16.73
N THR A 47 -5.35 -4.21 -15.70
CA THR A 47 -4.38 -5.30 -15.63
C THR A 47 -5.12 -6.57 -15.20
N PRO A 48 -5.92 -7.19 -16.09
CA PRO A 48 -6.73 -8.36 -15.75
C PRO A 48 -5.88 -9.49 -15.16
N GLY A 49 -6.36 -10.10 -14.07
CA GLY A 49 -5.65 -11.15 -13.34
C GLY A 49 -4.55 -10.65 -12.39
N ALA A 50 -4.34 -9.34 -12.27
CA ALA A 50 -3.43 -8.79 -11.27
C ALA A 50 -4.07 -8.80 -9.87
N ILE A 51 -3.39 -9.45 -8.93
CA ILE A 51 -3.68 -9.35 -7.49
C ILE A 51 -2.81 -8.22 -6.95
N SER A 52 -3.43 -7.19 -6.36
CA SER A 52 -2.73 -5.97 -5.97
C SER A 52 -2.97 -5.58 -4.52
N VAL A 53 -1.89 -5.22 -3.82
CA VAL A 53 -1.91 -4.70 -2.44
C VAL A 53 -1.51 -3.23 -2.45
N PRO A 54 -2.39 -2.29 -2.05
CA PRO A 54 -2.02 -0.90 -1.83
C PRO A 54 -1.12 -0.80 -0.59
N VAL A 55 -0.09 0.02 -0.65
CA VAL A 55 0.80 0.31 0.48
C VAL A 55 1.10 1.81 0.51
N ILE A 56 1.13 2.40 1.70
CA ILE A 56 1.66 3.75 1.90
C ILE A 56 3.04 3.62 2.52
N VAL A 57 4.05 4.26 1.95
CA VAL A 57 5.39 4.36 2.57
C VAL A 57 5.59 5.78 3.07
N THR A 58 6.03 5.95 4.32
CA THR A 58 6.20 7.28 4.92
C THR A 58 7.59 7.51 5.48
N LEU A 59 8.03 8.78 5.50
CA LEU A 59 9.34 9.14 6.05
C LEU A 59 9.38 9.36 7.57
N TYR A 60 8.27 9.71 8.23
CA TYR A 60 8.27 10.20 9.62
C TYR A 60 7.42 9.39 10.62
N GLN A 61 6.88 8.24 10.21
CA GLN A 61 6.08 7.42 11.12
C GLN A 61 6.98 6.44 11.88
N ASP A 62 6.68 6.19 13.16
CA ASP A 62 7.59 5.40 14.02
C ASP A 62 7.37 3.87 13.92
N LYS A 63 6.21 3.45 13.43
CA LYS A 63 5.85 2.03 13.31
C LYS A 63 4.90 1.78 12.15
N VAL A 64 4.91 0.54 11.67
CA VAL A 64 3.86 0.06 10.75
C VAL A 64 2.50 0.22 11.42
N ASP A 65 1.54 0.75 10.66
CA ASP A 65 0.15 0.92 11.08
C ASP A 65 -0.78 0.50 9.93
N PHE A 66 -2.07 0.34 10.21
CA PHE A 66 -3.06 -0.10 9.24
C PHE A 66 -4.31 0.75 9.29
N ILE A 67 -4.78 1.17 8.11
CA ILE A 67 -6.11 1.77 7.95
C ILE A 67 -6.81 1.05 6.81
N ASP A 68 -8.02 0.55 7.04
CA ASP A 68 -8.76 -0.27 6.06
C ASP A 68 -7.95 -1.47 5.54
N SER A 69 -7.12 -2.07 6.41
CA SER A 69 -6.13 -3.13 6.09
C SER A 69 -5.04 -2.71 5.09
N VAL A 70 -4.91 -1.42 4.78
CA VAL A 70 -3.81 -0.88 3.99
C VAL A 70 -2.63 -0.59 4.92
N PRO A 71 -1.47 -1.23 4.71
CA PRO A 71 -0.28 -0.96 5.51
C PRO A 71 0.27 0.43 5.24
N ILE A 72 0.62 1.12 6.32
CA ILE A 72 1.33 2.39 6.34
C ILE A 72 2.70 2.13 6.96
N VAL A 73 3.72 2.09 6.12
CA VAL A 73 5.04 1.53 6.43
C VAL A 73 6.08 2.64 6.51
N PRO A 74 6.77 2.81 7.64
CA PRO A 74 7.92 3.69 7.70
C PRO A 74 9.02 3.24 6.75
N ILE A 75 9.68 4.17 6.05
CA ILE A 75 10.73 3.84 5.07
C ILE A 75 11.85 3.00 5.69
N PHE A 76 12.19 3.23 6.95
CA PHE A 76 13.25 2.51 7.65
C PHE A 76 12.86 1.08 8.05
N GLN A 77 11.56 0.76 8.07
CA GLN A 77 11.03 -0.60 8.25
C GLN A 77 10.64 -1.27 6.93
N PHE A 78 10.75 -0.57 5.80
CA PHE A 78 10.26 -1.06 4.52
C PHE A 78 10.94 -2.36 4.08
N SER A 79 12.26 -2.50 4.29
CA SER A 79 12.96 -3.75 3.95
C SER A 79 12.38 -4.96 4.70
N SER A 80 12.26 -4.86 6.03
CA SER A 80 11.70 -5.94 6.85
C SER A 80 10.23 -6.21 6.53
N PHE A 81 9.45 -5.17 6.25
CA PHE A 81 8.07 -5.32 5.78
C PHE A 81 8.00 -6.15 4.49
N ILE A 82 8.91 -5.94 3.54
CA ILE A 82 8.96 -6.71 2.29
C ILE A 82 9.40 -8.17 2.54
N ASP A 83 10.36 -8.40 3.44
CA ASP A 83 10.81 -9.75 3.80
C ASP A 83 9.66 -10.58 4.40
N GLU A 84 8.80 -9.94 5.20
CA GLU A 84 7.67 -10.55 5.87
C GLU A 84 6.34 -10.49 5.07
N PHE A 85 6.33 -9.82 3.92
CA PHE A 85 5.12 -9.47 3.17
C PHE A 85 4.25 -10.69 2.86
N TYR A 86 4.83 -11.74 2.27
CA TYR A 86 4.08 -12.93 1.87
C TYR A 86 3.58 -13.75 3.05
N GLY A 87 4.26 -13.70 4.20
CA GLY A 87 3.82 -14.37 5.41
C GLY A 87 2.60 -13.69 6.06
N ASN A 88 2.34 -12.43 5.72
CA ASN A 88 1.29 -11.62 6.34
C ASN A 88 0.24 -11.10 5.35
N ILE A 89 0.25 -11.55 4.09
CA ILE A 89 -0.62 -10.99 3.04
C ILE A 89 -2.11 -11.11 3.36
N ASP A 90 -2.52 -12.15 4.07
CA ASP A 90 -3.90 -12.39 4.49
C ASP A 90 -4.44 -11.31 5.46
N GLN A 91 -3.54 -10.54 6.09
CA GLN A 91 -3.88 -9.42 6.96
C GLN A 91 -4.02 -8.10 6.19
N MET A 92 -3.63 -8.09 4.91
CA MET A 92 -3.57 -6.88 4.08
C MET A 92 -4.74 -6.80 3.10
N LYS A 93 -5.09 -5.57 2.73
CA LYS A 93 -6.07 -5.31 1.69
C LYS A 93 -5.56 -5.86 0.35
N THR A 94 -6.24 -6.87 -0.17
CA THR A 94 -6.00 -7.37 -1.52
C THR A 94 -7.10 -6.90 -2.46
N ILE A 95 -6.74 -6.49 -3.67
CA ILE A 95 -7.65 -5.99 -4.70
C ILE A 95 -7.35 -6.73 -6.00
N GLU A 96 -8.38 -7.32 -6.58
CA GLU A 96 -8.35 -8.06 -7.85
C GLU A 96 -9.62 -7.78 -8.65
N THR A 97 -9.62 -8.10 -9.95
CA THR A 97 -10.86 -8.10 -10.76
C THR A 97 -11.64 -9.37 -10.44
N ASN A 98 -12.92 -9.23 -10.06
CA ASN A 98 -13.88 -10.35 -9.98
C ASN A 98 -13.92 -11.16 -11.27
#